data_AF-A0A8J7MBR6-F1
#
_entry.id   AF-A0A8J7MBR6-F1
#
_cell.length_a   1.000
_cell.length_b   1.000
_cell.length_c   1.000
_cell.angle_alpha   90.00
_cell.angle_beta   90.00
_cell.angle_gamma   90.00
#
_symmetry.space_group_name_H-M   'P 1'
#
loop_
_entity.id
_entity.type
_entity.pdbx_description
1 polymer ?
#
loop_
_entity_poly.entity_id
_entity_poly.type
_entity_poly.pdbx_seq_one_letter_code
_entity_poly.pdbx_strand_id
1 'polypeptide(L)'
;MKYPAFIVTACILASCPLASAQAEIPKVRKKKTLADYCLTITGPSTWTYIPKGSIIHTPKRLNNNINGSTQNKSEVTWQQFAQANPTTVKAFEVTIEQARGLQPIAQEYKDQFLLQRVIVVAVHNGSPIQMITPSNPVAENTNQ
;
A
#
# COMPACT_ATOMS: atom_id res chain seq x y z
N MET A 1 61.74 -8.17 -60.75
CA MET A 1 60.67 -9.15 -61.03
C MET A 1 60.72 -10.27 -60.01
N LYS A 2 59.56 -10.66 -59.49
CA LYS A 2 59.22 -11.94 -58.82
C LYS A 2 59.60 -12.13 -57.33
N TYR A 3 58.58 -11.81 -56.53
CA TYR A 3 58.03 -12.35 -55.27
C TYR A 3 58.71 -13.47 -54.43
N PRO A 4 58.33 -13.57 -53.13
CA PRO A 4 59.10 -14.16 -52.04
C PRO A 4 58.46 -15.41 -51.38
N ALA A 5 59.16 -15.95 -50.37
CA ALA A 5 58.68 -16.57 -49.12
C ALA A 5 57.68 -17.75 -49.14
N PHE A 6 58.06 -18.86 -48.50
CA PHE A 6 57.13 -19.74 -47.78
C PHE A 6 57.81 -20.29 -46.51
N ILE A 7 57.54 -19.64 -45.38
CA ILE A 7 57.69 -20.23 -44.04
C ILE A 7 56.27 -20.61 -43.61
N VAL A 8 56.01 -21.92 -43.54
CA VAL A 8 54.75 -22.45 -42.99
C VAL A 8 54.97 -22.71 -41.51
N THR A 9 54.68 -21.70 -40.68
CA THR A 9 54.62 -21.87 -39.23
C THR A 9 53.17 -22.17 -38.84
N ALA A 10 52.99 -23.33 -38.20
CA ALA A 10 51.72 -23.83 -37.70
C ALA A 10 51.09 -22.84 -36.69
N CYS A 11 49.91 -22.33 -37.03
CA CYS A 11 49.11 -21.55 -36.10
C CYS A 11 48.40 -22.49 -35.11
N ILE A 12 48.85 -22.39 -33.87
CA ILE A 12 48.37 -23.09 -32.68
C ILE A 12 46.88 -22.80 -32.48
N LEU A 13 46.16 -23.86 -32.13
CA LEU A 13 44.75 -23.89 -31.75
C LEU A 13 44.43 -22.83 -30.69
N ALA A 14 43.86 -21.70 -31.12
CA ALA A 14 43.25 -20.72 -30.22
C ALA A 14 41.93 -21.30 -29.68
N SER A 15 42.00 -21.83 -28.46
CA SER A 15 40.85 -22.19 -27.65
C SER A 15 40.04 -20.91 -27.34
N CYS A 16 38.95 -20.69 -28.08
CA CYS A 16 37.95 -19.68 -27.74
C CYS A 16 37.35 -19.99 -26.36
N PRO A 17 37.50 -19.13 -25.34
CA PRO A 17 36.65 -19.23 -24.17
C PRO A 17 35.26 -18.76 -24.61
N LEU A 18 34.33 -19.73 -24.67
CA LEU A 18 32.90 -19.49 -24.85
C LEU A 18 32.43 -18.62 -23.68
N ALA A 19 32.41 -17.31 -23.88
CA ALA A 19 31.89 -16.35 -22.93
C ALA A 19 30.42 -16.69 -22.69
N SER A 20 30.15 -17.30 -21.53
CA SER A 20 28.80 -17.60 -21.08
C SER A 20 28.07 -16.28 -20.84
N ALA A 21 27.30 -15.83 -21.82
CA ALA A 21 26.31 -14.79 -21.64
C ALA A 21 25.24 -15.34 -20.68
N GLN A 22 25.38 -15.03 -19.39
CA GLN A 22 24.33 -15.25 -18.42
C GLN A 22 23.19 -14.30 -18.80
N ALA A 23 22.14 -14.84 -19.41
CA ALA A 23 20.90 -14.12 -19.65
C ALA A 23 20.27 -13.79 -18.30
N GLU A 24 20.36 -12.52 -17.88
CA GLU A 24 19.62 -12.03 -16.72
C GLU A 24 18.12 -12.20 -17.00
N ILE A 25 17.48 -13.08 -16.23
CA ILE A 25 16.05 -13.35 -16.35
C ILE A 25 15.32 -12.04 -16.05
N PRO A 26 14.51 -11.49 -16.99
CA PRO A 26 13.83 -10.23 -16.76
C PRO A 26 12.88 -10.38 -15.56
N LYS A 27 13.08 -9.54 -14.55
CA LYS A 27 12.24 -9.50 -13.34
C LYS A 27 10.79 -9.21 -13.75
N VAL A 28 9.96 -10.25 -13.80
CA VAL A 28 8.54 -10.12 -14.11
C VAL A 28 7.88 -9.25 -13.04
N ARG A 29 7.41 -8.06 -13.42
CA ARG A 29 6.66 -7.19 -12.52
C ARG A 29 5.34 -7.89 -12.18
N LYS A 30 5.16 -8.32 -10.93
CA LYS A 30 3.88 -8.86 -10.47
C LYS A 30 2.80 -7.80 -10.71
N LYS A 31 1.74 -8.17 -11.42
CA LYS A 31 0.59 -7.28 -11.63
C LYS A 31 -0.05 -7.04 -10.26
N LYS A 32 -0.13 -5.78 -9.83
CA LYS A 32 -0.82 -5.41 -8.60
C LYS A 32 -2.33 -5.36 -8.87
N THR A 33 -3.10 -5.91 -7.95
CA THR A 33 -4.56 -5.93 -8.00
C THR A 33 -5.15 -4.84 -7.10
N LEU A 34 -6.43 -4.51 -7.26
CA LEU A 34 -7.09 -3.53 -6.38
C LEU A 34 -7.06 -3.93 -4.89
N ALA A 35 -7.08 -5.23 -4.60
CA ALA A 35 -6.92 -5.77 -3.25
C ALA A 35 -5.56 -5.40 -2.60
N ASP A 36 -4.55 -5.03 -3.40
CA ASP A 36 -3.27 -4.58 -2.89
C ASP A 36 -3.34 -3.16 -2.29
N TYR A 37 -4.28 -2.34 -2.76
CA TYR A 37 -4.42 -0.93 -2.35
C TYR A 37 -5.64 -0.66 -1.47
N CYS A 38 -6.63 -1.55 -1.51
CA CYS A 38 -7.89 -1.39 -0.81
C CYS A 38 -8.07 -2.42 0.31
N LEU A 39 -8.94 -2.06 1.26
CA LEU A 39 -9.41 -2.86 2.37
C LEU A 39 -10.93 -2.93 2.29
N THR A 40 -11.54 -4.04 2.67
CA THR A 40 -13.00 -4.14 2.75
C THR A 40 -13.49 -3.83 4.16
N ILE A 41 -14.58 -3.06 4.26
CA ILE A 41 -15.36 -2.94 5.48
C ILE A 41 -16.69 -3.63 5.24
N THR A 42 -17.07 -4.51 6.16
CA THR A 42 -18.28 -5.31 6.06
C THR A 42 -19.28 -4.92 7.15
N GLY A 43 -20.52 -4.70 6.74
CA GLY A 43 -21.69 -4.55 7.61
C GLY A 43 -22.52 -5.84 7.66
N PRO A 44 -23.76 -5.77 8.18
CA PRO A 44 -24.68 -6.91 8.23
C PRO A 44 -25.10 -7.40 6.84
N SER A 45 -25.54 -6.48 5.97
CA SER A 45 -26.07 -6.78 4.62
C SER A 45 -25.27 -6.15 3.48
N THR A 46 -24.44 -5.16 3.78
CA THR A 46 -23.66 -4.40 2.79
C THR A 46 -22.18 -4.43 3.11
N TRP A 47 -21.35 -4.13 2.11
CA TRP A 47 -19.91 -3.97 2.28
C TRP A 47 -19.37 -2.95 1.27
N THR A 48 -18.18 -2.40 1.55
CA THR A 48 -17.55 -1.40 0.67
C THR A 48 -16.03 -1.52 0.71
N TYR A 49 -15.37 -0.99 -0.33
CA TYR A 49 -13.92 -0.85 -0.39
C TYR A 49 -13.50 0.53 0.09
N ILE A 50 -12.41 0.58 0.84
CA ILE A 50 -11.73 1.82 1.22
C ILE A 50 -10.22 1.70 0.95
N PRO A 51 -9.49 2.80 0.75
CA PRO A 51 -8.04 2.74 0.65
C PRO A 51 -7.40 2.21 1.94
N LYS A 52 -6.30 1.46 1.79
CA LYS A 52 -5.48 1.05 2.94
C LYS A 52 -4.90 2.30 3.61
N GLY A 53 -4.92 2.32 4.95
CA GLY A 53 -4.48 3.48 5.73
C GLY A 53 -5.53 4.59 5.85
N SER A 54 -6.75 4.39 5.38
CA SER A 54 -7.88 5.30 5.66
C SER A 54 -8.49 5.09 7.04
N ILE A 55 -8.26 3.96 7.70
CA ILE A 55 -8.79 3.70 9.04
C ILE A 55 -7.86 4.34 10.07
N ILE A 56 -8.40 5.23 10.90
CA ILE A 56 -7.68 5.90 11.99
C ILE A 56 -7.75 5.07 13.27
N HIS A 57 -8.94 4.55 13.59
CA HIS A 57 -9.17 3.77 14.79
C HIS A 57 -10.12 2.61 14.53
N THR A 58 -9.77 1.44 15.07
CA THR A 58 -10.61 0.24 15.06
C THR A 58 -10.78 -0.27 16.48
N PRO A 59 -12.01 -0.29 17.03
CA PRO A 59 -12.24 -0.94 18.31
C PRO A 59 -12.14 -2.47 18.14
N LYS A 60 -11.56 -3.17 19.13
CA LYS A 60 -11.29 -4.62 19.07
C LYS A 60 -12.50 -5.46 18.63
N ARG A 61 -13.71 -5.08 19.06
CA ARG A 61 -14.97 -5.76 18.72
C ARG A 61 -15.30 -5.74 17.22
N LEU A 62 -14.92 -4.68 16.52
CA LEU A 62 -15.21 -4.49 15.10
C LEU A 62 -14.05 -4.88 14.18
N ASN A 63 -12.99 -5.50 14.72
CA ASN A 63 -11.85 -5.92 13.91
C ASN A 63 -12.26 -6.97 12.85
N ASN A 64 -13.27 -7.80 13.16
CA ASN A 64 -13.81 -8.78 12.23
C ASN A 64 -14.59 -8.16 11.05
N ASN A 65 -15.01 -6.91 11.17
CA ASN A 65 -15.67 -6.19 10.08
C ASN A 65 -14.66 -5.77 9.01
N ILE A 66 -13.39 -5.62 9.38
CA ILE A 66 -12.29 -5.28 8.48
C ILE A 66 -11.79 -6.54 7.80
N ASN A 67 -11.74 -6.52 6.46
CA ASN A 67 -11.46 -7.71 5.64
C ASN A 67 -12.38 -8.90 5.98
N GLY A 68 -13.59 -8.60 6.47
CA GLY A 68 -14.60 -9.61 6.79
C GLY A 68 -15.16 -10.27 5.54
N SER A 69 -15.96 -11.33 5.74
CA SER A 69 -16.63 -12.01 4.63
C SER A 69 -17.63 -11.09 3.92
N THR A 70 -17.52 -11.04 2.59
CA THR A 70 -18.40 -10.33 1.66
C THR A 70 -19.46 -11.24 1.04
N GLN A 71 -19.45 -12.53 1.37
CA GLN A 71 -20.41 -13.49 0.83
C GLN A 71 -21.84 -13.11 1.21
N ASN A 72 -22.76 -13.18 0.23
CA ASN A 72 -24.18 -12.84 0.39
C ASN A 72 -24.46 -11.39 0.83
N LYS A 73 -23.50 -10.47 0.63
CA LYS A 73 -23.65 -9.05 0.94
C LYS A 73 -23.54 -8.20 -0.33
N SER A 74 -24.28 -7.11 -0.37
CA SER A 74 -24.26 -6.18 -1.51
C SER A 74 -23.10 -5.21 -1.40
N GLU A 75 -22.33 -5.06 -2.48
CA GLU A 75 -21.34 -3.98 -2.60
C GLU A 75 -22.06 -2.64 -2.75
N VAL A 76 -21.67 -1.65 -1.96
CA VAL A 76 -22.26 -0.30 -2.00
C VAL A 76 -21.17 0.76 -1.98
N THR A 77 -21.52 1.99 -2.39
CA THR A 77 -20.60 3.12 -2.29
C THR A 77 -20.33 3.48 -0.84
N TRP A 78 -19.21 4.15 -0.56
CA TRP A 78 -18.87 4.59 0.79
C TRP A 78 -19.98 5.40 1.46
N GLN A 79 -20.59 6.34 0.72
CA GLN A 79 -21.65 7.20 1.24
C GLN A 79 -22.87 6.39 1.67
N GLN A 80 -23.30 5.45 0.83
CA GLN A 80 -24.39 4.52 1.15
C GLN A 80 -24.02 3.62 2.33
N PHE A 81 -22.79 3.11 2.38
CA PHE A 81 -22.32 2.28 3.47
C PHE A 81 -22.34 3.01 4.81
N ALA A 82 -21.82 4.24 4.85
CA ALA A 82 -21.77 5.08 6.05
C ALA A 82 -23.17 5.45 6.55
N GLN A 83 -24.10 5.75 5.63
CA GLN A 83 -25.51 6.03 5.96
C GLN A 83 -26.24 4.78 6.47
N ALA A 84 -25.99 3.61 5.89
CA ALA A 84 -26.64 2.36 6.29
C ALA A 84 -26.07 1.77 7.59
N ASN A 85 -24.82 2.08 7.94
CA ASN A 85 -24.11 1.48 9.08
C ASN A 85 -23.54 2.51 10.09
N PRO A 86 -24.33 3.46 10.61
CA PRO A 86 -23.85 4.53 11.49
C PRO A 86 -23.32 4.03 12.84
N THR A 87 -23.71 2.82 13.25
CA THR A 87 -23.22 2.15 14.46
C THR A 87 -21.91 1.37 14.24
N THR A 88 -21.49 1.21 12.99
CA THR A 88 -20.26 0.48 12.63
C THR A 88 -19.14 1.43 12.26
N VAL A 89 -19.45 2.46 11.48
CA VAL A 89 -18.45 3.41 10.97
C VAL A 89 -18.83 4.85 11.28
N LYS A 90 -17.82 5.69 11.48
CA LYS A 90 -17.94 7.14 11.56
C LYS A 90 -16.88 7.78 10.67
N ALA A 91 -17.33 8.74 9.86
CA ALA A 91 -16.44 9.55 9.04
C ALA A 91 -15.79 10.64 9.90
N PHE A 92 -14.47 10.81 9.75
CA PHE A 92 -13.71 11.90 10.35
C PHE A 92 -13.06 12.71 9.24
N GLU A 93 -13.48 13.97 9.11
CA GLU A 93 -12.97 14.87 8.08
C GLU A 93 -11.53 15.25 8.40
N VAL A 94 -10.63 15.03 7.44
CA VAL A 94 -9.22 15.36 7.53
C VAL A 94 -8.81 16.36 6.46
N THR A 95 -7.83 17.20 6.77
CA THR A 95 -7.21 18.08 5.78
C THR A 95 -6.24 17.29 4.91
N ILE A 96 -5.94 17.81 3.71
CA ILE A 96 -4.92 17.21 2.83
C ILE A 96 -3.54 17.17 3.52
N GLU A 97 -3.21 18.17 4.33
CA GLU A 97 -1.97 18.24 5.09
C GLU A 97 -1.89 17.12 6.14
N GLN A 98 -3.00 16.84 6.83
CA GLN A 98 -3.10 15.71 7.76
C GLN A 98 -3.01 14.37 7.04
N ALA A 99 -3.70 14.21 5.90
CA ALA A 99 -3.63 12.99 5.10
C ALA A 99 -2.22 12.70 4.59
N ARG A 100 -1.44 13.74 4.27
CA ARG A 100 -0.02 13.63 3.89
C ARG A 100 0.92 13.38 5.07
N GLY A 101 0.43 13.43 6.31
CA GLY A 101 1.23 13.30 7.51
C GLY A 101 2.07 14.54 7.84
N LEU A 102 1.80 15.68 7.20
CA LEU A 102 2.49 16.96 7.46
C LEU A 102 2.00 17.60 8.76
N GLN A 103 0.72 17.40 9.08
CA GLN A 103 0.11 17.86 10.32
C GLN A 103 -0.44 16.66 11.11
N PRO A 104 -0.05 16.48 12.38
CA PRO A 104 -0.60 15.40 13.19
C PRO A 104 -2.07 15.68 13.54
N ILE A 105 -2.86 14.62 13.70
CA ILE A 105 -4.18 14.72 14.34
C ILE A 105 -3.97 15.11 15.81
N ALA A 106 -4.71 16.12 16.27
CA ALA A 106 -4.66 16.58 17.66
C ALA A 106 -5.00 15.45 18.64
N GLN A 107 -4.34 15.43 19.79
CA GLN A 107 -4.42 14.31 20.73
C GLN A 107 -5.84 14.14 21.30
N GLU A 108 -6.58 15.24 21.45
CA GLU A 108 -7.95 15.28 21.94
C GLU A 108 -8.88 14.44 21.05
N TYR A 109 -8.68 14.47 19.72
CA TYR A 109 -9.45 13.65 18.81
C TYR A 109 -9.10 12.17 18.93
N LYS A 110 -7.81 11.85 19.12
CA LYS A 110 -7.38 10.46 19.34
C LYS A 110 -8.01 9.89 20.60
N ASP A 111 -8.03 10.66 21.68
CA ASP A 111 -8.64 10.26 22.94
C ASP A 111 -10.16 10.06 22.77
N GLN A 112 -10.83 10.94 22.01
CA GLN A 112 -12.24 10.74 21.65
C GLN A 112 -12.47 9.48 20.81
N PHE A 113 -11.56 9.11 19.91
CA PHE A 113 -11.70 7.87 19.13
C PHE A 113 -11.62 6.62 20.00
N LEU A 114 -10.79 6.64 21.05
CA LEU A 114 -10.69 5.53 22.01
C LEU A 114 -11.99 5.29 22.80
N LEU A 115 -12.76 6.36 23.04
CA LEU A 115 -14.08 6.27 23.69
C LEU A 115 -15.16 5.76 22.74
N GLN A 116 -14.95 5.88 21.43
CA GLN A 116 -15.93 5.50 20.43
C GLN A 116 -15.94 3.99 20.21
N ARG A 117 -17.14 3.42 20.09
CA ARG A 117 -17.34 1.98 19.82
C ARG A 117 -17.55 1.69 18.33
N VAL A 118 -17.08 2.58 17.47
CA VAL A 118 -17.25 2.55 16.01
C VAL A 118 -15.88 2.68 15.33
N ILE A 119 -15.77 2.16 14.11
CA ILE A 119 -14.57 2.33 13.27
C ILE A 119 -14.52 3.78 12.79
N VAL A 120 -13.40 4.44 12.98
CA VAL A 120 -13.19 5.83 12.53
C VAL A 120 -12.41 5.82 11.22
N VAL A 121 -13.01 6.37 10.17
CA VAL A 121 -12.43 6.42 8.82
C VAL A 121 -12.13 7.87 8.46
N ALA A 122 -10.90 8.12 8.00
CA ALA A 122 -10.46 9.38 7.46
C ALA A 122 -11.14 9.66 6.12
N VAL A 123 -11.81 10.80 6.01
CA VAL A 123 -12.46 11.26 4.79
C VAL A 123 -12.00 12.67 4.42
N HIS A 124 -11.98 12.95 3.13
CA HIS A 124 -11.81 14.31 2.61
C HIS A 124 -12.91 14.57 1.59
N ASN A 125 -13.68 15.65 1.78
CA ASN A 125 -14.87 15.96 0.98
C ASN A 125 -15.85 14.78 0.89
N GLY A 126 -16.04 14.06 2.01
CA GLY A 126 -16.95 12.93 2.10
C GLY A 126 -16.49 11.63 1.42
N SER A 127 -15.25 11.58 0.91
CA SER A 127 -14.65 10.37 0.31
C SER A 127 -13.49 9.84 1.16
N PRO A 128 -13.33 8.52 1.35
CA PRO A 128 -12.23 7.97 2.13
C PRO A 128 -10.88 8.29 1.51
N ILE A 129 -9.95 8.76 2.34
CA ILE A 129 -8.60 9.14 1.91
C ILE A 129 -7.55 8.36 2.71
N GLN A 130 -6.46 7.96 2.07
CA GLN A 130 -5.33 7.34 2.75
C GLN A 130 -4.63 8.38 3.62
N MET A 131 -4.36 8.03 4.89
CA MET A 131 -3.50 8.81 5.76
C MET A 131 -2.11 8.19 5.83
N ILE A 132 -1.09 9.00 5.58
CA ILE A 132 0.28 8.67 5.87
C ILE A 132 0.51 9.00 7.35
N THR A 133 0.65 7.98 8.18
CA THR A 133 1.08 8.21 9.55
C THR A 133 2.56 8.57 9.52
N PRO A 134 2.97 9.74 10.03
CA PRO A 134 4.39 10.05 10.13
C PRO A 134 5.06 8.97 10.98
N SER A 135 6.02 8.27 10.39
CA SER A 135 6.92 7.38 11.13
C SER A 135 7.69 8.27 12.10
N ASN A 136 7.30 8.27 13.37
CA ASN A 136 7.88 8.96 14.51
C ASN A 136 9.13 9.82 14.20
N PRO A 137 9.07 11.16 14.27
CA PRO A 137 10.25 12.00 14.08
C PRO A 137 11.08 12.07 15.36
N VAL A 138 11.69 10.96 15.82
CA VAL A 138 12.72 11.01 16.88
C VAL A 138 13.74 9.89 16.69
N ALA A 139 14.70 10.13 15.81
CA ALA A 139 16.08 9.63 15.93
C ALA A 139 17.00 10.54 15.11
N GLU A 140 16.90 11.86 15.29
CA GLU A 140 17.81 12.82 14.68
C GLU A 140 18.64 13.49 15.79
N ASN A 141 19.84 12.92 15.98
CA ASN A 141 21.08 13.53 16.47
C ASN A 141 21.12 14.13 17.88
N THR A 142 21.61 13.34 18.84
CA THR A 142 22.41 13.86 19.97
C THR A 142 23.83 13.31 19.85
N ASN A 143 24.63 13.98 19.03
CA ASN A 143 26.08 14.02 19.20
C ASN A 143 26.40 15.42 19.74
N GLN A 144 26.59 15.51 21.05
CA GLN A 144 27.38 16.55 21.70
C GLN A 144 28.25 15.88 22.76
#